data_AF-A0A287CS03-F1
#
_entry.id   AF-A0A287CS03-F1
#
_cell.length_a   1.000
_cell.length_b   1.000
_cell.length_c   1.000
_cell.angle_alpha   90.00
_cell.angle_beta   90.00
_cell.angle_gamma   90.00
#
_symmetry.space_group_name_H-M   'P 1'
#
loop_
_entity.id
_entity.type
_entity.pdbx_description
1 polymer ?
#
loop_
_entity_poly.entity_id
_entity_poly.type
_entity_poly.pdbx_seq_one_letter_code
_entity_poly.pdbx_strand_id
1 'polypeptide(L)'
;MSITPEVKSRGMKFAEEQLLKHGWTQGKGLGRKENGITQAIKVTLKQDTHGVGHDPAKEFTNHWWNELFNKTAANLVVETGQDGVQIRRLSKETSHNRPKPNMLYQKFVKTAQVLSKNGDLQSWMSGTCL
;
A
#
# COMPACT_ATOMS: atom_id res chain seq x y z
N MET A 1 -39.00 8.72 -7.28
CA MET A 1 -37.63 9.09 -7.73
C MET A 1 -37.76 10.36 -8.54
N SER A 2 -37.23 11.47 -8.04
CA SER A 2 -37.36 12.79 -8.68
C SER A 2 -36.48 12.87 -9.92
N ILE A 3 -37.10 12.93 -11.10
CA ILE A 3 -36.44 13.20 -12.37
C ILE A 3 -36.09 14.69 -12.37
N THR A 4 -34.83 15.03 -12.10
CA THR A 4 -34.34 16.40 -12.30
C THR A 4 -34.22 16.66 -13.80
N PRO A 5 -34.73 17.78 -14.33
CA PRO A 5 -34.58 18.11 -15.75
C PRO A 5 -33.13 18.49 -16.02
N GLU A 6 -32.34 17.51 -16.48
CA GLU A 6 -30.95 17.73 -16.87
C GLU A 6 -30.91 18.39 -18.26
N VAL A 7 -30.19 19.51 -18.38
CA VAL A 7 -29.99 20.20 -19.66
C VAL A 7 -28.96 19.42 -20.48
N LYS A 8 -29.45 18.60 -21.42
CA LYS A 8 -28.62 17.80 -22.33
C LYS A 8 -27.76 18.69 -23.25
N SER A 9 -26.47 18.38 -23.36
CA SER A 9 -25.55 19.06 -24.29
C SER A 9 -25.93 18.79 -25.76
N ARG A 10 -25.48 19.64 -26.70
CA ARG A 10 -25.76 19.43 -28.15
C ARG A 10 -25.30 18.05 -28.65
N GLY A 11 -24.12 17.59 -28.21
CA GLY A 11 -23.60 16.27 -28.56
C GLY A 11 -24.44 15.13 -28.01
N MET A 12 -24.96 15.26 -26.78
CA MET A 12 -25.87 14.25 -26.22
C MET A 12 -27.19 14.18 -26.97
N LYS A 13 -27.76 15.32 -27.37
CA LYS A 13 -29.00 15.34 -28.16
C LYS A 13 -28.84 14.63 -29.51
N PHE A 14 -27.74 14.91 -30.22
CA PHE A 14 -27.44 14.24 -31.48
C PHE A 14 -27.29 12.72 -31.30
N ALA A 15 -26.55 12.28 -30.28
CA ALA A 15 -26.36 10.86 -30.01
C ALA A 15 -27.69 10.14 -29.66
N GLU A 16 -28.53 10.79 -28.86
CA GLU A 16 -29.86 10.27 -28.50
C GLU A 16 -30.77 10.13 -29.72
N GLU A 17 -30.80 11.13 -30.61
CA GLU A 17 -31.57 11.07 -31.86
C GLU A 17 -31.14 9.91 -32.76
N GLN A 18 -29.82 9.64 -32.85
CA GLN A 18 -29.33 8.48 -33.62
C GLN A 18 -29.78 7.16 -32.99
N LEU A 19 -29.73 7.02 -31.66
CA LEU A 19 -30.18 5.81 -30.98
C LEU A 19 -31.68 5.56 -31.22
N LEU A 20 -32.50 6.60 -31.04
CA LEU A 20 -33.95 6.54 -31.28
C LEU A 20 -34.27 6.14 -32.73
N LYS A 21 -33.55 6.70 -33.71
CA LYS A 21 -33.70 6.37 -35.13
C LYS A 21 -33.46 4.89 -35.42
N HIS A 22 -32.57 4.24 -34.66
CA HIS A 22 -32.25 2.82 -34.80
C HIS A 22 -33.06 1.90 -33.87
N GLY A 23 -34.15 2.41 -33.29
CA GLY A 23 -35.10 1.61 -32.50
C GLY A 23 -34.70 1.39 -31.04
N TRP A 24 -33.69 2.10 -30.54
CA TRP A 24 -33.40 2.12 -29.11
C TRP A 24 -34.49 2.90 -28.36
N THR A 25 -34.81 2.46 -27.15
CA THR A 25 -35.81 3.09 -26.29
C THR A 25 -35.19 3.53 -24.97
N GLN A 26 -35.62 4.70 -24.47
CA GLN A 26 -35.05 5.28 -23.26
C GLN A 26 -35.18 4.31 -22.08
N GLY A 27 -34.06 4.08 -21.40
CA GLY A 27 -33.98 3.20 -20.23
C GLY A 27 -33.67 1.73 -20.53
N LYS A 28 -33.71 1.31 -21.80
CA LYS A 28 -33.32 -0.06 -22.19
C LYS A 28 -31.83 -0.19 -22.49
N GLY A 29 -31.29 -1.38 -22.24
CA GLY A 29 -29.93 -1.73 -22.62
C GLY A 29 -29.78 -1.93 -24.13
N LEU A 30 -28.55 -1.90 -24.63
CA LEU A 30 -28.25 -2.19 -26.03
C LEU A 30 -28.26 -3.71 -26.31
N GLY A 31 -28.35 -4.09 -27.59
CA GLY A 31 -28.26 -5.48 -28.06
C GLY A 31 -29.63 -6.11 -28.40
N ARG A 32 -29.60 -7.30 -29.02
CA ARG A 32 -30.81 -7.97 -29.56
C ARG A 32 -31.90 -8.25 -28.49
N LYS A 33 -31.49 -8.51 -27.25
CA LYS A 33 -32.38 -8.75 -26.11
C LYS A 33 -32.52 -7.55 -25.19
N GLU A 34 -31.99 -6.38 -25.57
CA GLU A 34 -32.02 -5.13 -24.79
C GLU A 34 -31.43 -5.25 -23.38
N ASN A 35 -30.55 -6.24 -23.16
CA ASN A 35 -29.98 -6.61 -21.87
C ASN A 35 -28.54 -6.11 -21.68
N GLY A 36 -28.08 -5.21 -22.56
CA GLY A 36 -26.79 -4.55 -22.44
C GLY A 36 -26.74 -3.58 -21.25
N ILE A 37 -25.52 -3.15 -20.94
CA ILE A 37 -25.25 -2.20 -19.86
C ILE A 37 -25.99 -0.87 -20.14
N THR A 38 -26.78 -0.39 -19.18
CA THR A 38 -27.55 0.87 -19.29
C THR A 38 -26.80 2.08 -18.75
N GLN A 39 -25.78 1.88 -17.93
CA GLN A 39 -24.99 2.93 -17.29
C GLN A 39 -23.52 2.81 -17.67
N ALA A 40 -22.84 3.93 -17.92
CA ALA A 40 -21.42 3.91 -18.27
C ALA A 40 -20.58 3.24 -17.17
N ILE A 41 -19.56 2.47 -17.57
CA ILE A 41 -18.60 1.89 -16.64
C ILE A 41 -17.79 3.03 -16.01
N LYS A 42 -17.91 3.19 -14.70
CA LYS A 42 -17.12 4.17 -13.94
C LYS A 42 -15.79 3.54 -13.53
N VAL A 43 -14.70 4.02 -14.10
CA VAL A 43 -13.35 3.64 -13.67
C VAL A 43 -12.94 4.52 -12.49
N THR A 44 -12.43 3.90 -11.44
CA THR A 44 -11.77 4.61 -10.35
C THR A 44 -10.34 4.94 -10.75
N LEU A 45 -10.00 6.23 -10.77
CA LEU A 45 -8.62 6.64 -11.00
C LEU A 45 -7.78 6.30 -9.77
N LYS A 46 -6.66 5.62 -9.99
CA LYS A 46 -5.67 5.35 -8.95
C LYS A 46 -4.81 6.60 -8.75
N GLN A 47 -4.89 7.21 -7.57
CA GLN A 47 -4.13 8.41 -7.23
C GLN A 47 -2.93 8.14 -6.30
N ASP A 48 -2.71 6.88 -5.93
CA ASP A 48 -1.64 6.46 -5.03
C ASP A 48 -0.54 5.68 -5.76
N THR A 49 0.63 5.61 -5.13
CA THR A 49 1.81 4.89 -5.65
C THR A 49 1.90 3.46 -5.14
N HIS A 50 0.99 3.04 -4.26
CA HIS A 50 1.04 1.73 -3.62
C HIS A 50 0.81 0.58 -4.59
N GLY A 51 1.41 -0.58 -4.31
CA GLY A 51 1.17 -1.81 -5.06
C GLY A 51 -0.24 -2.38 -4.85
N VAL A 52 -0.67 -3.29 -5.73
CA VAL A 52 -1.88 -4.09 -5.49
C VAL A 52 -1.64 -4.99 -4.28
N GLY A 53 -2.60 -5.04 -3.36
CA GLY A 53 -2.45 -5.77 -2.10
C GLY A 53 -1.64 -5.04 -1.01
N HIS A 54 -1.32 -3.76 -1.22
CA HIS A 54 -0.79 -2.92 -0.15
C HIS A 54 -1.85 -2.77 0.95
N ASP A 55 -1.44 -3.06 2.18
CA ASP A 55 -2.27 -2.95 3.38
C ASP A 55 -1.78 -1.74 4.19
N PRO A 56 -2.50 -0.62 4.18
CA PRO A 56 -2.12 0.58 4.91
C PRO A 56 -1.99 0.35 6.41
N ALA A 57 -2.75 -0.60 6.98
CA ALA A 57 -2.74 -0.85 8.41
C ALA A 57 -1.39 -1.38 8.91
N LYS A 58 -0.65 -2.13 8.08
CA LYS A 58 0.67 -2.68 8.43
C LYS A 58 1.70 -1.61 8.77
N GLU A 59 1.59 -0.43 8.16
CA GLU A 59 2.49 0.69 8.45
C GLU A 59 2.28 1.21 9.88
N PHE A 60 1.05 1.10 10.41
CA PHE A 60 0.68 1.61 11.72
C PHE A 60 0.71 0.55 12.84
N THR A 61 0.67 -0.74 12.50
CA THR A 61 0.63 -1.83 13.50
C THR A 61 1.98 -2.46 13.81
N ASN A 62 3.05 -2.15 13.05
CA ASN A 62 4.39 -2.69 13.34
C ASN A 62 5.06 -1.91 14.48
N HIS A 63 4.76 -2.29 15.72
CA HIS A 63 5.40 -1.74 16.91
C HIS A 63 6.73 -2.45 17.21
N TRP A 64 7.73 -2.27 16.33
CA TRP A 64 9.07 -2.86 16.51
C TRP A 64 9.68 -2.58 17.89
N TRP A 65 9.36 -1.42 18.48
CA TRP A 65 9.81 -1.03 19.81
C TRP A 65 9.20 -1.91 20.92
N ASN A 66 7.96 -2.38 20.75
CA ASN A 66 7.25 -3.21 21.73
C ASN A 66 7.91 -4.59 21.82
N GLU A 67 8.28 -5.17 20.67
CA GLU A 67 9.07 -6.40 20.66
C GLU A 67 10.43 -6.24 21.34
N LEU A 68 11.14 -5.14 21.08
CA LEU A 68 12.44 -4.85 21.71
C LEU A 68 12.29 -4.67 23.23
N PHE A 69 11.28 -3.92 23.65
CA PHE A 69 10.96 -3.70 25.06
C PHE A 69 10.65 -5.02 25.76
N ASN A 70 9.71 -5.81 25.23
CA ASN A 70 9.33 -7.10 25.81
C ASN A 70 10.49 -8.08 25.86
N LYS A 71 11.31 -8.15 24.79
CA LYS A 71 12.53 -8.98 24.77
C LYS A 71 13.51 -8.52 25.83
N THR A 72 13.68 -7.21 26.03
CA THR A 72 14.61 -6.68 27.03
C THR A 72 14.10 -6.95 28.45
N ALA A 73 12.82 -6.66 28.72
CA ALA A 73 12.19 -6.88 30.01
C ALA A 73 12.20 -8.37 30.43
N ALA A 74 11.92 -9.28 29.50
CA ALA A 74 11.96 -10.72 29.76
C ALA A 74 13.37 -11.25 30.10
N ASN A 75 14.42 -10.53 29.72
CA ASN A 75 15.81 -10.88 30.01
C ASN A 75 16.34 -10.27 31.31
N LEU A 76 15.53 -9.48 32.03
CA LEU A 76 15.90 -8.90 33.32
C LEU A 76 15.27 -9.72 34.46
N VAL A 77 16.11 -10.18 35.38
CA VAL A 77 15.70 -10.81 36.63
C VAL A 77 15.91 -9.81 37.75
N VAL A 78 14.85 -9.50 38.48
CA VAL A 78 14.89 -8.59 39.64
C VAL A 78 14.84 -9.43 40.90
N GLU A 79 15.86 -9.30 41.74
CA GLU A 79 15.93 -9.95 43.05
C GLU A 79 15.83 -8.90 44.14
N THR A 80 14.83 -9.03 45.01
CA THR A 80 14.63 -8.13 46.15
C THR A 80 15.11 -8.82 47.42
N GLY A 81 16.22 -8.36 47.96
CA GLY A 81 16.81 -8.82 49.22
C GLY A 81 16.65 -7.81 50.35
N GLN A 82 17.10 -8.18 51.56
CA GLN A 82 17.09 -7.29 52.74
C GLN A 82 17.98 -6.04 52.57
N ASP A 83 18.97 -6.10 51.68
CA ASP A 83 19.93 -5.02 51.40
C ASP A 83 19.64 -4.21 50.11
N GLY A 84 18.43 -4.37 49.53
CA GLY A 84 17.98 -3.60 48.37
C GLY A 84 17.65 -4.44 47.12
N VAL A 85 17.52 -3.76 45.98
CA VAL A 85 17.11 -4.36 44.69
C VAL A 85 18.32 -4.62 43.81
N GLN A 86 18.53 -5.87 43.40
CA GLN A 86 19.59 -6.27 42.47
C GLN A 86 18.98 -6.70 41.12
N ILE A 87 19.52 -6.18 40.02
CA ILE A 87 19.05 -6.50 38.66
C ILE A 87 20.13 -7.33 37.97
N ARG A 88 19.76 -8.53 37.50
CA ARG A 88 20.65 -9.41 36.72
C ARG A 88 20.10 -9.63 35.32
N ARG A 89 20.99 -9.66 34.33
CA ARG A 89 20.63 -9.99 32.94
C ARG A 89 20.81 -11.47 32.68
N LEU A 90 19.77 -12.13 32.16
CA LEU A 90 19.85 -13.50 31.70
C LEU A 90 20.49 -13.50 30.29
N SER A 91 21.71 -14.02 30.16
CA SER A 91 22.40 -14.08 28.86
C SER A 91 21.84 -15.20 28.00
N LYS A 92 20.86 -14.88 27.16
CA LYS A 92 20.42 -15.79 26.08
C LYS A 92 21.03 -15.33 24.76
N GLU A 93 21.93 -16.13 24.19
CA GLU A 93 22.41 -15.93 22.82
C GLU A 93 21.20 -15.89 21.87
N THR A 94 20.95 -14.71 21.32
CA THR A 94 19.85 -14.50 20.37
C THR A 94 20.46 -14.54 18.99
N SER A 95 20.35 -15.67 18.29
CA SER A 95 20.78 -15.75 16.89
C SER A 95 19.91 -14.81 16.07
N HIS A 96 20.51 -13.77 15.52
CA HIS A 96 19.80 -12.82 14.68
C HIS A 96 19.60 -13.44 13.30
N ASN A 97 18.53 -14.22 13.14
CA ASN A 97 18.07 -14.65 11.82
C ASN A 97 17.48 -13.44 11.09
N ARG A 98 18.35 -12.67 10.42
CA ARG A 98 17.88 -11.71 9.41
C ARG A 98 17.32 -12.53 8.26
N PRO A 99 16.03 -12.38 7.90
CA PRO A 99 15.49 -13.05 6.72
C PRO A 99 16.32 -12.62 5.52
N LYS A 100 16.89 -13.59 4.80
CA LYS A 100 17.65 -13.32 3.57
C LYS A 100 16.69 -12.65 2.60
N PRO A 101 17.04 -11.47 2.05
CA PRO A 101 16.12 -10.80 1.16
C PRO A 101 15.95 -11.61 -0.14
N ASN A 102 14.72 -11.62 -0.66
CA ASN A 102 14.41 -12.28 -1.92
C ASN A 102 15.07 -11.51 -3.08
N MET A 103 16.03 -12.16 -3.74
CA MET A 103 16.85 -11.59 -4.82
C MET A 103 16.06 -11.13 -6.05
N LEU A 104 14.81 -11.59 -6.23
CA LEU A 104 14.01 -11.30 -7.42
C LEU A 104 13.50 -9.84 -7.46
N TYR A 105 13.11 -9.30 -6.30
CA TYR A 105 12.45 -8.00 -6.20
C TYR A 105 13.39 -6.85 -5.80
N GLN A 106 14.56 -7.17 -5.24
CA GLN A 106 15.54 -6.16 -4.82
C GLN A 106 16.14 -5.32 -5.95
N LYS A 107 16.10 -5.80 -7.20
CA LYS A 107 16.58 -5.03 -8.35
C LYS A 107 15.71 -3.82 -8.69
N PHE A 108 14.48 -3.76 -8.14
CA PHE A 108 13.50 -2.71 -8.43
C PHE A 108 13.14 -1.85 -7.22
N VAL A 109 13.62 -2.18 -6.02
CA VAL A 109 13.41 -1.39 -4.80
C VAL A 109 14.74 -0.83 -4.33
N LYS A 110 14.86 0.50 -4.33
CA LYS A 110 16.02 1.19 -3.76
C LYS A 110 15.99 1.02 -2.24
N THR A 111 16.99 0.34 -1.69
CA THR A 111 17.18 0.29 -0.24
C THR A 111 17.89 1.57 0.21
N ALA A 112 17.22 2.39 1.01
CA ALA A 112 17.86 3.55 1.62
C ALA A 112 18.65 3.08 2.85
N GLN A 113 19.97 3.01 2.72
CA GLN A 113 20.84 2.81 3.88
C GLN A 113 21.08 4.18 4.53
N VAL A 114 20.67 4.33 5.79
CA VAL A 114 21.03 5.49 6.60
C VAL A 114 22.51 5.33 7.00
N LEU A 115 23.38 6.07 6.32
CA LEU A 115 24.80 6.17 6.67
C LEU A 115 24.93 6.88 8.02
N SER A 116 25.33 6.11 9.05
CA SER A 116 25.91 6.69 10.27
C SER A 116 27.22 7.34 9.87
N LYS A 117 27.35 8.65 10.11
CA LYS A 117 28.59 9.39 9.92
C LYS A 117 29.69 8.75 10.77
N ASN A 118 30.66 8.12 10.12
CA ASN A 118 32.11 8.26 10.33
C ASN A 118 32.84 7.13 9.60
N GLY A 119 33.66 7.49 8.61
CA GLY A 119 34.76 6.66 8.10
C GLY A 119 34.51 5.97 6.78
N ASP A 120 34.80 6.71 5.71
CA ASP A 120 35.36 6.26 4.43
C ASP A 120 34.50 5.43 3.45
N LEU A 121 34.09 6.13 2.39
CA LEU A 121 33.55 5.58 1.14
C LEU A 121 34.61 5.66 0.05
N GLN A 122 34.86 4.56 -0.65
CA GLN A 122 35.31 4.64 -2.04
C GLN A 122 34.74 3.48 -2.87
N SER A 123 33.71 3.81 -3.66
CA SER A 123 33.55 3.23 -4.99
C SER A 123 32.73 4.21 -5.82
N TRP A 124 33.38 4.76 -6.84
CA TRP A 124 32.81 5.71 -7.78
C TRP A 124 31.72 5.05 -8.62
N MET A 125 30.49 5.53 -8.52
CA MET A 125 29.47 5.28 -9.53
C MET A 125 29.58 6.33 -10.64
N SER A 126 30.56 6.16 -11.52
CA SER A 126 30.46 6.72 -12.87
C SER A 126 29.57 5.76 -13.67
N GLY A 127 28.34 6.19 -13.95
CA GLY A 127 27.37 5.39 -14.69
C GLY A 127 26.19 6.24 -15.11
N THR A 128 26.45 7.17 -16.03
CA THR A 128 25.47 7.95 -16.76
C THR A 128 24.46 7.03 -17.45
N CYS A 129 23.19 7.16 -17.12
CA CYS A 129 22.10 6.81 -18.02
C CYS A 129 21.22 8.06 -18.19
N LEU A 130 21.52 8.80 -19.26
CA LEU A 130 20.57 9.37 -20.22
C LEU A 130 21.37 9.85 -21.44
#